data_AF-A0A382Q6Z2-F1
#
_entry.id   AF-A0A382Q6Z2-F1
#
_cell.length_a   1.000
_cell.length_b   1.000
_cell.length_c   1.000
_cell.angle_alpha   90.00
_cell.angle_beta   90.00
_cell.angle_gamma   90.00
#
_symmetry.space_group_name_H-M   'P 1'
#
loop_
_entity.id
_entity.type
_entity.pdbx_description
1 polymer ?
#
loop_
_entity_poly.entity_id
_entity_poly.type
_entity_poly.pdbx_seq_one_letter_code
_entity_poly.pdbx_strand_id
1 'polypeptide(L)'
;ENDSTILLELPGKPPIEYNCRQMGFRNQETKTWKMLIDILSSAPHTFNFGIAYTYPDGSKRNRQKCKDYDAKWKLFDELNKKLLMFFKSEFGWNFPESFKLYKNAVTGENGERSFKFIAEPASSHDEVVPLDNIEKRFLSLDESALVKEIGVLNNDFSVDSWVHTDPPEFLIAALNVGRNKFGWHDARVKEIIQY
;
A
#
# COMPACT_ATOMS: atom_id res chain seq x y z
N GLU A 1 6.46 17.43 -23.03
CA GLU A 1 5.73 17.39 -21.75
C GLU A 1 4.99 16.07 -21.71
N ASN A 2 5.34 15.17 -20.80
CA ASN A 2 4.58 13.93 -20.61
C ASN A 2 3.41 14.26 -19.68
N ASP A 3 2.21 14.26 -20.24
CA ASP A 3 0.98 14.32 -19.46
C ASP A 3 0.97 13.12 -18.49
N SER A 4 1.01 13.37 -17.17
CA SER A 4 0.97 12.26 -16.21
C SER A 4 -0.38 11.54 -16.33
N THR A 5 -0.34 10.23 -16.54
CA THR A 5 -1.51 9.34 -16.59
C THR A 5 -1.41 8.28 -15.48
N ILE A 6 -2.55 7.67 -15.16
CA ILE A 6 -2.65 6.59 -14.17
C ILE A 6 -3.30 5.39 -14.86
N LEU A 7 -2.64 4.23 -14.77
CA LEU A 7 -3.23 2.95 -15.14
C LEU A 7 -4.06 2.42 -13.96
N LEU A 8 -5.33 2.09 -14.22
CA LEU A 8 -6.20 1.45 -13.25
C LEU A 8 -6.57 0.04 -13.71
N GLU A 9 -6.28 -0.94 -12.86
CA GLU A 9 -6.60 -2.34 -13.09
C GLU A 9 -7.74 -2.79 -12.18
N LEU A 10 -8.70 -3.51 -12.78
CA LEU A 10 -9.78 -4.17 -12.06
C LEU A 10 -9.63 -5.69 -12.21
N PRO A 11 -10.05 -6.49 -11.21
CA PRO A 11 -9.95 -7.95 -11.30
C PRO A 11 -10.60 -8.50 -12.57
N GLY A 12 -9.82 -9.22 -13.38
CA GLY A 12 -10.28 -9.85 -14.63
C GLY A 12 -10.55 -8.88 -15.78
N LYS A 13 -10.07 -7.63 -15.71
CA LYS A 13 -10.17 -6.63 -16.79
C LYS A 13 -8.78 -6.11 -17.15
N PRO A 14 -8.53 -5.75 -18.42
CA PRO A 14 -7.29 -5.11 -18.80
C PRO A 14 -7.15 -3.75 -18.09
N PRO A 15 -5.91 -3.33 -17.75
CA PRO A 15 -5.65 -1.99 -17.24
C PRO A 15 -6.15 -0.92 -18.21
N ILE A 16 -6.78 0.12 -17.68
CA ILE A 16 -7.27 1.27 -18.46
C ILE A 16 -6.50 2.50 -18.02
N GLU A 17 -6.00 3.25 -19.01
CA GLU A 17 -5.29 4.50 -18.78
C GLU A 17 -6.25 5.67 -18.62
N TYR A 18 -6.06 6.45 -17.55
CA TYR A 18 -6.82 7.65 -17.27
C TYR A 18 -5.89 8.85 -17.13
N ASN A 19 -6.25 9.93 -17.81
CA ASN A 19 -5.67 11.25 -17.58
C ASN A 19 -6.41 12.00 -16.46
N CYS A 20 -5.82 13.11 -16.00
CA CYS A 20 -6.37 13.91 -14.91
C CYS A 20 -7.83 14.37 -15.16
N ARG A 21 -8.22 14.68 -16.40
CA ARG A 21 -9.58 15.16 -16.71
C ARG A 21 -10.60 14.05 -16.62
N GLN A 22 -10.26 12.86 -17.11
CA GLN A 22 -11.13 11.68 -17.01
C GLN A 22 -11.37 11.30 -15.55
N MET A 23 -10.38 11.51 -14.67
CA MET A 23 -10.52 11.29 -13.22
C MET A 23 -11.22 12.45 -12.47
N GLY A 24 -11.75 13.46 -13.17
CA GLY A 24 -12.49 14.57 -12.56
C GLY A 24 -11.62 15.71 -11.97
N PHE A 25 -10.34 15.78 -12.36
CA PHE A 25 -9.47 16.91 -12.08
C PHE A 25 -9.56 17.94 -13.21
N ARG A 26 -9.33 19.22 -12.89
CA ARG A 26 -9.40 20.29 -13.89
C ARG A 26 -8.26 20.19 -14.90
N ASN A 27 -7.05 19.97 -14.39
CA ASN A 27 -5.80 19.83 -15.12
C ASN A 27 -4.73 19.23 -14.19
N GLN A 28 -3.56 18.94 -14.77
CA GLN A 28 -2.42 18.36 -14.04
C GLN A 28 -1.78 19.35 -13.05
N GLU A 29 -2.01 20.64 -13.25
CA GLU A 29 -1.47 21.69 -12.38
C GLU A 29 -2.23 21.83 -11.05
N THR A 30 -3.38 21.14 -10.90
CA THR A 30 -4.14 21.20 -9.65
C THR A 30 -3.38 20.58 -8.49
N LYS A 31 -3.42 21.23 -7.32
CA LYS A 31 -2.76 20.74 -6.09
C LYS A 31 -3.18 19.33 -5.70
N THR A 32 -4.45 18.98 -5.92
CA THR A 32 -4.99 17.64 -5.64
C THR A 32 -4.46 16.58 -6.60
N TRP A 33 -4.28 16.91 -7.88
CA TRP A 33 -3.64 16.00 -8.85
C TRP A 33 -2.16 15.78 -8.52
N LYS A 34 -1.40 16.86 -8.29
CA LYS A 34 0.00 16.76 -7.90
C LYS A 34 0.17 15.92 -6.63
N MET A 35 -0.65 16.17 -5.61
CA MET A 35 -0.66 15.36 -4.39
C MET A 35 -0.93 13.87 -4.67
N LEU A 36 -1.86 13.54 -5.57
CA LEU A 36 -2.11 12.14 -5.93
C LEU A 36 -0.89 11.51 -6.60
N ILE A 37 -0.33 12.18 -7.60
CA ILE A 37 0.86 11.70 -8.32
C ILE A 37 2.04 11.56 -7.36
N ASP A 38 2.29 12.54 -6.50
CA ASP A 38 3.40 12.50 -5.52
C ASP A 38 3.31 11.26 -4.62
N ILE A 39 2.11 10.91 -4.15
CA ILE A 39 1.88 9.72 -3.32
C ILE A 39 2.07 8.43 -4.13
N LEU A 40 1.52 8.37 -5.35
CA LEU A 40 1.62 7.17 -6.19
C LEU A 40 3.03 6.97 -6.76
N SER A 41 3.83 8.02 -6.89
CA SER A 41 5.17 7.95 -7.49
C SER A 41 6.24 7.43 -6.54
N SER A 42 5.98 7.44 -5.23
CA SER A 42 6.98 7.07 -4.22
C SER A 42 6.50 5.88 -3.40
N ALA A 43 7.25 4.78 -3.42
CA ALA A 43 7.06 3.70 -2.44
C ALA A 43 7.36 4.26 -1.02
N PRO A 44 6.61 3.90 0.02
CA PRO A 44 5.60 2.83 0.09
C PRO A 44 4.16 3.28 -0.23
N HIS A 45 3.97 4.37 -1.00
CA HIS A 45 2.68 4.96 -1.34
C HIS A 45 1.88 5.42 -0.11
N THR A 46 2.59 5.83 0.93
CA THR A 46 2.02 6.39 2.15
C THR A 46 2.09 7.91 2.17
N PHE A 47 1.31 8.50 3.05
CA PHE A 47 1.31 9.94 3.28
C PHE A 47 0.98 10.27 4.74
N ASN A 48 1.43 11.43 5.20
CA ASN A 48 1.17 11.93 6.55
C ASN A 48 0.66 13.37 6.52
N PHE A 49 -0.31 13.68 7.38
CA PHE A 49 -0.83 15.04 7.56
C PHE A 49 0.08 15.92 8.43
N GLY A 50 1.02 15.32 9.14
CA GLY A 50 1.87 15.97 10.13
C GLY A 50 1.21 16.05 11.49
N ILE A 51 1.76 16.91 12.34
CA ILE A 51 1.33 17.07 13.72
C ILE A 51 0.09 17.98 13.76
N ALA A 52 -1.03 17.50 14.29
CA ALA A 52 -2.25 18.30 14.41
C ALA A 52 -2.17 19.42 15.45
N TYR A 53 -1.40 19.19 16.52
CA TYR A 53 -1.26 20.13 17.64
C TYR A 53 0.19 20.23 18.13
N THR A 54 0.69 21.45 18.31
CA THR A 54 1.95 21.70 19.02
C THR A 54 1.68 22.07 20.47
N TYR A 55 2.66 21.81 21.33
CA TYR A 55 2.61 22.09 22.77
C TYR A 55 3.86 22.87 23.15
N PRO A 56 3.88 24.21 22.94
CA PRO A 56 5.10 25.01 23.11
C PRO A 56 5.69 24.96 24.52
N ASP A 57 4.83 24.76 25.53
CA ASP A 57 5.18 24.63 26.95
C ASP A 57 5.08 23.18 27.45
N GLY A 58 4.90 22.20 26.56
CA GLY A 58 4.68 20.79 26.88
C GLY A 58 3.32 20.48 27.52
N SER A 59 2.47 21.49 27.77
CA SER A 59 1.19 21.32 28.44
C SER A 59 0.06 21.08 27.45
N LYS A 60 -0.73 20.02 27.67
CA LYS A 60 -1.94 19.75 26.88
C LYS A 60 -2.99 20.87 26.97
N ARG A 61 -2.92 21.73 27.99
CA ARG A 61 -3.84 22.87 28.16
C ARG A 61 -3.55 24.01 27.18
N ASN A 62 -2.31 24.16 26.74
CA ASN A 62 -1.88 25.20 25.81
C ASN A 62 -1.57 24.63 24.41
N ARG A 63 -2.45 23.72 23.95
CA ARG A 63 -2.31 23.14 22.62
C ARG A 63 -2.60 24.18 21.55
N GLN A 64 -1.74 24.26 20.53
CA GLN A 64 -1.94 25.13 19.37
C GLN A 64 -2.19 24.27 18.14
N LYS A 65 -3.25 24.58 17.38
CA LYS A 65 -3.54 23.87 16.14
C LYS A 65 -2.49 24.19 15.08
N CYS A 66 -1.98 23.16 14.42
CA CYS A 66 -1.08 23.34 13.30
C CYS A 66 -1.88 23.68 12.03
N LYS A 67 -1.62 24.85 11.44
CA LYS A 67 -2.30 25.29 10.21
C LYS A 67 -1.96 24.42 9.01
N ASP A 68 -0.72 23.91 8.96
CA ASP A 68 -0.26 23.07 7.85
C ASP A 68 -0.96 21.71 7.84
N TYR A 69 -1.21 21.14 9.02
CA TYR A 69 -2.02 19.93 9.17
C TYR A 69 -3.43 20.15 8.61
N ASP A 70 -4.11 21.22 9.02
CA ASP A 70 -5.48 21.52 8.57
C ASP A 70 -5.53 21.75 7.05
N ALA A 71 -4.52 22.42 6.48
CA ALA A 71 -4.42 22.66 5.04
C ALA A 71 -4.22 21.35 4.26
N LYS A 72 -3.28 20.49 4.70
CA LYS A 72 -3.05 19.18 4.10
C LYS A 72 -4.29 18.28 4.19
N TRP A 73 -4.95 18.28 5.36
CA TRP A 73 -6.17 17.51 5.57
C TRP A 73 -7.30 17.94 4.62
N LYS A 74 -7.52 19.24 4.46
CA LYS A 74 -8.55 19.77 3.52
C LYS A 74 -8.24 19.39 2.08
N LEU A 75 -6.97 19.52 1.67
CA LEU A 75 -6.55 19.16 0.32
C LEU A 75 -6.79 17.68 0.04
N PHE A 76 -6.49 16.81 1.01
CA PHE A 76 -6.73 15.38 0.89
C PHE A 76 -8.21 15.01 0.96
N ASP A 77 -9.02 15.71 1.77
CA ASP A 77 -10.47 15.52 1.79
C ASP A 77 -11.10 15.84 0.42
N GLU A 78 -10.60 16.87 -0.26
CA GLU A 78 -10.98 17.17 -1.64
C GLU A 78 -10.54 16.06 -2.62
N LEU A 79 -9.29 15.59 -2.52
CA LEU A 79 -8.79 14.47 -3.31
C LEU A 79 -9.67 13.21 -3.13
N ASN A 80 -9.96 12.85 -1.88
CA ASN A 80 -10.82 11.72 -1.54
C ASN A 80 -12.21 11.84 -2.17
N LYS A 81 -12.84 13.02 -2.11
CA LYS A 81 -14.14 13.27 -2.75
C LYS A 81 -14.08 13.11 -4.26
N LYS A 82 -13.03 13.63 -4.91
CA LYS A 82 -12.83 13.50 -6.35
C LYS A 82 -12.70 12.04 -6.78
N LEU A 83 -11.85 11.27 -6.11
CA LEU A 83 -11.66 9.84 -6.40
C LEU A 83 -12.95 9.04 -6.17
N LEU A 84 -13.70 9.31 -5.10
CA LEU A 84 -14.99 8.66 -4.86
C LEU A 84 -16.01 8.96 -5.95
N MET A 85 -16.11 10.22 -6.39
CA MET A 85 -16.99 10.60 -7.48
C MET A 85 -16.59 9.90 -8.78
N PHE A 86 -15.29 9.85 -9.07
CA PHE A 86 -14.75 9.15 -10.23
C PHE A 86 -15.10 7.65 -10.20
N PHE A 87 -14.82 6.95 -9.10
CA PHE A 87 -15.14 5.52 -8.99
C PHE A 87 -16.64 5.25 -9.06
N LYS A 88 -17.46 6.17 -8.55
CA LYS A 88 -18.92 6.09 -8.68
C LYS A 88 -19.36 6.25 -10.13
N SER A 89 -18.84 7.24 -10.86
CA SER A 89 -19.23 7.50 -12.25
C SER A 89 -18.71 6.44 -13.22
N GLU A 90 -17.47 6.00 -13.02
CA GLU A 90 -16.76 5.11 -13.93
C GLU A 90 -17.15 3.64 -13.72
N PHE A 91 -17.28 3.22 -12.46
CA PHE A 91 -17.49 1.81 -12.10
C PHE A 91 -18.86 1.52 -11.48
N GLY A 92 -19.70 2.55 -11.29
CA GLY A 92 -21.01 2.41 -10.63
C GLY A 92 -20.91 2.07 -9.15
N TRP A 93 -19.75 2.28 -8.52
CA TRP A 93 -19.54 1.93 -7.12
C TRP A 93 -20.27 2.90 -6.18
N ASN A 94 -20.95 2.34 -5.18
CA ASN A 94 -21.61 3.12 -4.14
C ASN A 94 -20.83 3.03 -2.84
N PHE A 95 -20.58 4.18 -2.24
CA PHE A 95 -19.85 4.28 -0.98
C PHE A 95 -20.75 4.85 0.12
N PRO A 96 -20.59 4.40 1.37
CA PRO A 96 -21.24 5.03 2.51
C PRO A 96 -20.91 6.52 2.64
N GLU A 97 -21.78 7.26 3.32
CA GLU A 97 -21.51 8.64 3.65
C GLU A 97 -20.20 8.77 4.45
N SER A 98 -19.39 9.78 4.12
CA SER A 98 -18.08 10.03 4.75
C SER A 98 -17.04 8.92 4.57
N PHE A 99 -17.23 7.97 3.64
CA PHE A 99 -16.23 6.94 3.36
C PHE A 99 -14.86 7.56 2.99
N LYS A 100 -13.79 7.00 3.57
CA LYS A 100 -12.43 7.38 3.26
C LYS A 100 -11.77 6.27 2.45
N LEU A 101 -11.14 6.63 1.33
CA LEU A 101 -10.34 5.75 0.47
C LEU A 101 -8.97 5.44 1.05
N TYR A 102 -8.69 5.89 2.26
CA TYR A 102 -7.44 5.64 2.96
C TYR A 102 -7.69 5.05 4.34
N LYS A 103 -6.65 4.44 4.88
CA LYS A 103 -6.58 3.86 6.23
C LYS A 103 -5.22 4.22 6.84
N ASN A 104 -5.03 3.98 8.14
CA ASN A 104 -3.69 4.07 8.70
C ASN A 104 -2.80 3.03 8.00
N ALA A 105 -1.58 3.43 7.66
CA ALA A 105 -0.59 2.52 7.11
C ALA A 105 -0.24 1.51 8.21
N VAL A 106 -0.18 0.23 7.86
CA VAL A 106 0.11 -0.85 8.82
C VAL A 106 1.57 -0.77 9.28
N THR A 107 2.47 -0.42 8.35
CA THR A 107 3.92 -0.36 8.52
C THR A 107 4.49 1.06 8.67
N GLY A 108 3.62 2.08 8.62
CA GLY A 108 4.05 3.48 8.64
C GLY A 108 4.25 4.03 10.06
N GLU A 109 5.08 5.06 10.20
CA GLU A 109 5.23 5.79 11.46
C GLU A 109 3.89 6.36 11.96
N ASN A 110 3.79 6.69 13.25
CA ASN A 110 2.57 7.20 13.87
C ASN A 110 1.90 8.31 13.04
N GLY A 111 0.74 8.00 12.46
CA GLY A 111 -0.08 8.93 11.68
C GLY A 111 0.07 8.82 10.16
N GLU A 112 0.95 7.96 9.66
CA GLU A 112 0.99 7.59 8.24
C GLU A 112 -0.28 6.86 7.80
N ARG A 113 -0.64 7.09 6.55
CA ARG A 113 -1.83 6.55 5.92
C ARG A 113 -1.50 6.01 4.55
N SER A 114 -2.22 4.98 4.14
CA SER A 114 -2.16 4.39 2.80
C SER A 114 -3.54 4.41 2.17
N PHE A 115 -3.61 4.36 0.85
CA PHE A 115 -4.86 4.08 0.16
C PHE A 115 -5.37 2.66 0.50
N LYS A 116 -6.68 2.46 0.32
CA LYS A 116 -7.34 1.15 0.48
C LYS A 116 -7.25 0.29 -0.79
N PHE A 117 -6.86 0.89 -1.92
CA PHE A 117 -6.47 0.17 -3.13
C PHE A 117 -4.96 -0.02 -3.17
N ILE A 118 -4.52 -0.99 -3.97
CA ILE A 118 -3.10 -1.26 -4.20
C ILE A 118 -2.58 -0.17 -5.16
N ALA A 119 -1.48 0.45 -4.79
CA ALA A 119 -0.74 1.35 -5.65
C ALA A 119 0.59 0.68 -5.99
N GLU A 120 0.97 0.76 -7.26
CA GLU A 120 2.25 0.28 -7.76
C GLU A 120 2.95 1.45 -8.44
N PRO A 121 4.30 1.54 -8.34
CA PRO A 121 5.04 2.56 -9.06
C PRO A 121 4.79 2.40 -10.55
N ALA A 122 4.69 3.54 -11.26
CA ALA A 122 4.66 3.53 -12.71
C ALA A 122 5.88 2.74 -13.19
N SER A 123 5.66 1.65 -13.93
CA SER A 123 6.73 0.81 -14.42
C SER A 123 7.58 1.60 -15.41
N SER A 124 8.58 2.32 -14.91
CA SER A 124 9.80 2.47 -15.68
C SER A 124 10.34 1.06 -15.84
N HIS A 125 10.73 0.71 -17.07
CA HIS A 125 11.66 -0.38 -17.27
C HIS A 125 12.85 -0.17 -16.32
N ASP A 126 12.81 -0.81 -15.15
CA ASP A 126 13.90 -1.38 -14.36
C ASP A 126 13.39 -1.70 -12.94
N GLU A 127 13.22 -3.01 -12.72
CA GLU A 127 13.27 -3.76 -11.46
C GLU A 127 12.58 -3.17 -10.21
N VAL A 128 11.26 -3.33 -10.13
CA VAL A 128 10.64 -3.84 -8.89
C VAL A 128 10.21 -5.26 -9.21
N VAL A 129 10.92 -6.24 -8.65
CA VAL A 129 10.57 -7.67 -8.72
C VAL A 129 9.19 -7.80 -8.03
N PRO A 130 8.09 -8.05 -8.75
CA PRO A 130 6.78 -8.26 -8.12
C PRO A 130 6.88 -9.36 -7.06
N LEU A 131 5.99 -9.41 -6.06
CA LEU A 131 5.87 -10.59 -5.19
C LEU A 131 5.67 -11.87 -6.02
N ASP A 132 5.01 -11.75 -7.17
CA ASP A 132 4.91 -12.78 -8.23
C ASP A 132 6.28 -13.24 -8.77
N ASN A 133 7.32 -12.43 -8.67
CA ASN A 133 8.68 -12.73 -9.12
C ASN A 133 9.57 -13.25 -7.97
N ILE A 134 9.24 -12.95 -6.71
CA ILE A 134 9.79 -13.66 -5.54
C ILE A 134 9.18 -15.06 -5.45
N GLU A 135 7.86 -15.19 -5.60
CA GLU A 135 7.16 -16.48 -5.63
C GLU A 135 7.68 -17.38 -6.76
N LYS A 136 8.02 -16.82 -7.93
CA LYS A 136 8.69 -17.55 -9.03
C LYS A 136 9.95 -18.29 -8.61
N ARG A 137 10.73 -17.76 -7.65
CA ARG A 137 11.92 -18.44 -7.13
C ARG A 137 11.57 -19.75 -6.43
N PHE A 138 10.38 -19.82 -5.83
CA PHE A 138 9.90 -20.98 -5.09
C PHE A 138 9.00 -21.89 -5.94
N LEU A 139 8.42 -21.40 -7.05
CA LEU A 139 7.56 -22.18 -7.94
C LEU A 139 8.27 -23.41 -8.56
N SER A 140 9.59 -23.34 -8.74
CA SER A 140 10.40 -24.47 -9.26
C SER A 140 10.75 -25.52 -8.21
N LEU A 141 10.57 -25.23 -6.91
CA LEU A 141 10.90 -26.15 -5.82
C LEU A 141 9.84 -27.24 -5.67
N ASP A 142 10.28 -28.45 -5.33
CA ASP A 142 9.39 -29.48 -4.81
C ASP A 142 9.00 -29.20 -3.35
N GLU A 143 8.02 -29.93 -2.83
CA GLU A 143 7.48 -29.69 -1.50
C GLU A 143 8.55 -29.81 -0.40
N SER A 144 9.47 -30.76 -0.54
CA SER A 144 10.52 -31.00 0.45
C SER A 144 11.59 -29.91 0.46
N ALA A 145 11.95 -29.40 -0.73
CA ALA A 145 12.90 -28.31 -0.89
C ALA A 145 12.29 -26.98 -0.41
N LEU A 146 11.00 -26.76 -0.68
CA LEU A 146 10.28 -25.57 -0.20
C LEU A 146 10.20 -25.54 1.33
N VAL A 147 9.90 -26.66 1.98
CA VAL A 147 9.87 -26.76 3.45
C VAL A 147 11.24 -26.45 4.07
N LYS A 148 12.33 -26.94 3.47
CA LYS A 148 13.69 -26.62 3.93
C LYS A 148 14.02 -25.14 3.82
N GLU A 149 13.67 -24.51 2.69
CA GLU A 149 13.91 -23.10 2.45
C GLU A 149 13.11 -22.22 3.44
N ILE A 150 11.86 -22.59 3.72
CA ILE A 150 11.04 -21.94 4.75
C ILE A 150 11.67 -22.06 6.13
N GLY A 151 12.21 -23.23 6.49
CA GLY A 151 12.92 -23.42 7.76
C GLY A 151 14.14 -22.51 7.90
N VAL A 152 14.91 -22.30 6.84
CA VAL A 152 16.05 -21.35 6.85
C VAL A 152 15.55 -19.92 7.04
N LEU A 153 14.58 -19.48 6.24
CA LEU A 153 14.00 -18.14 6.32
C LEU A 153 13.35 -17.86 7.68
N ASN A 154 12.72 -18.86 8.29
CA ASN A 154 12.10 -18.77 9.60
C ASN A 154 13.13 -18.69 10.72
N ASN A 155 14.22 -19.46 10.63
CA ASN A 155 15.32 -19.39 11.60
C ASN A 155 16.04 -18.02 11.51
N ASP A 156 16.33 -17.53 10.31
CA ASP A 156 16.93 -16.20 10.12
C ASP A 156 16.02 -15.11 10.71
N PHE A 157 14.72 -15.19 10.47
CA PHE A 157 13.75 -14.27 11.09
C PHE A 157 13.68 -14.42 12.63
N SER A 158 13.73 -15.64 13.15
CA SER A 158 13.69 -15.89 14.60
C SER A 158 14.94 -15.36 15.31
N VAL A 159 16.09 -15.27 14.62
CA VAL A 159 17.32 -14.68 15.15
C VAL A 159 17.23 -13.13 15.15
N ASP A 160 16.57 -12.54 14.15
CA ASP A 160 16.36 -11.09 14.00
C ASP A 160 15.09 -10.54 14.69
N SER A 161 14.31 -11.39 15.38
CA SER A 161 13.01 -11.04 15.97
C SER A 161 13.05 -10.04 17.14
N TRP A 162 14.24 -9.54 17.51
CA TRP A 162 14.43 -8.49 18.51
C TRP A 162 14.21 -7.07 17.92
N VAL A 163 14.20 -6.93 16.59
CA VAL A 163 14.16 -5.63 15.89
C VAL A 163 12.96 -5.51 14.94
N HIS A 164 12.42 -6.63 14.44
CA HIS A 164 11.32 -6.65 13.46
C HIS A 164 10.14 -7.49 13.95
N THR A 165 8.93 -6.93 13.93
CA THR A 165 7.69 -7.59 14.38
C THR A 165 6.97 -8.38 13.28
N ASP A 166 7.31 -8.15 12.01
CA ASP A 166 6.64 -8.75 10.86
C ASP A 166 7.54 -9.72 10.09
N PRO A 167 7.02 -10.84 9.55
CA PRO A 167 7.79 -11.80 8.79
C PRO A 167 8.36 -11.20 7.48
N PRO A 168 9.57 -11.56 7.05
CA PRO A 168 10.16 -11.09 5.80
C PRO A 168 9.33 -11.49 4.57
N GLU A 169 9.35 -10.66 3.53
CA GLU A 169 8.58 -10.86 2.29
C GLU A 169 8.88 -12.21 1.62
N PHE A 170 10.12 -12.70 1.70
CA PHE A 170 10.51 -14.02 1.18
C PHE A 170 9.84 -15.18 1.93
N LEU A 171 9.68 -15.05 3.26
CA LEU A 171 9.00 -16.06 4.07
C LEU A 171 7.50 -16.09 3.75
N ILE A 172 6.88 -14.92 3.59
CA ILE A 172 5.48 -14.80 3.18
C ILE A 172 5.26 -15.41 1.79
N ALA A 173 6.11 -15.09 0.81
CA ALA A 173 6.05 -15.60 -0.55
C ALA A 173 6.20 -17.14 -0.60
N ALA A 174 7.17 -17.71 0.13
CA ALA A 174 7.36 -19.16 0.19
C ALA A 174 6.14 -19.88 0.79
N LEU A 175 5.53 -19.31 1.84
CA LEU A 175 4.30 -19.84 2.45
C LEU A 175 3.09 -19.77 1.50
N ASN A 176 2.96 -18.70 0.72
CA ASN A 176 1.91 -18.57 -0.28
C ASN A 176 2.06 -19.58 -1.42
N VAL A 177 3.30 -19.82 -1.91
CA VAL A 177 3.56 -20.89 -2.88
C VAL A 177 3.17 -22.25 -2.31
N GLY A 178 3.47 -22.51 -1.03
CA GLY A 178 3.02 -23.72 -0.33
C GLY A 178 1.50 -23.91 -0.34
N ARG A 179 0.76 -22.84 -0.01
CA ARG A 179 -0.71 -22.83 -0.03
C ARG A 179 -1.27 -23.06 -1.44
N ASN A 180 -0.73 -22.37 -2.43
CA ASN A 180 -1.26 -22.34 -3.79
C ASN A 180 -0.87 -23.59 -4.62
N LYS A 181 0.37 -24.07 -4.49
CA LYS A 181 0.91 -25.19 -5.27
C LYS A 181 0.64 -26.55 -4.62
N PHE A 182 0.75 -26.64 -3.29
CA PHE A 182 0.65 -27.91 -2.56
C PHE A 182 -0.60 -28.00 -1.66
N GLY A 183 -1.46 -26.97 -1.68
CA GLY A 183 -2.73 -26.99 -0.95
C GLY A 183 -2.57 -26.96 0.57
N TRP A 184 -1.46 -26.40 1.09
CA TRP A 184 -1.24 -26.36 2.53
C TRP A 184 -2.32 -25.55 3.25
N HIS A 185 -2.85 -26.15 4.32
CA HIS A 185 -3.75 -25.48 5.25
C HIS A 185 -3.01 -25.02 6.50
N ASP A 186 -3.64 -24.16 7.31
CA ASP A 186 -2.99 -23.51 8.45
C ASP A 186 -2.35 -24.47 9.45
N ALA A 187 -2.89 -25.69 9.61
CA ALA A 187 -2.28 -26.72 10.46
C ALA A 187 -0.89 -27.16 9.96
N ARG A 188 -0.76 -27.37 8.65
CA ARG A 188 0.50 -27.75 8.00
C ARG A 188 1.50 -26.61 8.01
N VAL A 189 1.03 -25.38 7.76
CA VAL A 189 1.86 -24.18 7.85
C VAL A 189 2.42 -23.99 9.26
N LYS A 190 1.61 -24.17 10.30
CA LYS A 190 2.06 -24.11 11.70
C LYS A 190 3.10 -25.17 12.03
N GLU A 191 2.91 -26.40 11.56
CA GLU A 191 3.88 -27.50 11.75
C GLU A 191 5.25 -27.14 11.14
N ILE A 192 5.27 -26.54 9.95
CA ILE A 192 6.49 -26.16 9.23
C ILE A 192 7.23 -25.00 9.91
N ILE A 193 6.51 -24.04 10.48
CA ILE A 193 7.08 -22.84 11.13
C ILE A 193 7.49 -23.10 12.59
N GLN A 194 6.95 -24.14 13.23
CA GLN A 194 7.27 -24.50 14.62
C GLN A 194 8.52 -25.40 14.75
N TYR A 195 9.05 -25.90 13.64
CA TYR A 195 10.32 -26.64 13.55
C TYR A 195 11.45 -25.76 13.02
#